data_AF-A0AA88NEN4-F1
#
_entry.id   AF-A0AA88NEN4-F1
#
_cell.length_a   1.000
_cell.length_b   1.000
_cell.length_c   1.000
_cell.angle_alpha   90.00
_cell.angle_beta   90.00
_cell.angle_gamma   90.00
#
_symmetry.space_group_name_H-M   'P 1'
#
loop_
_entity.id
_entity.type
_entity.pdbx_description
1 polymer ?
#
loop_
_entity_poly.entity_id
_entity_poly.type
_entity_poly.pdbx_seq_one_letter_code
_entity_poly.pdbx_strand_id
1 'polypeptide(L)'
;MCKEPKTSVLRLLPPSQSRQTPDGAQILHSAVQALKGGQVIAVPTDTIYGLACLAQNSDAIKRVYDIKGRNGDKPLSICVGEVQDIYKYCKVTVKEELLNDLLPGPVTLVFERSEKLNANLNPFTRLVGVRIIDHPFMRHLCQMCDEPLALTSANLSTQPSTLAVHEFEELWPRLAIVVDGGPIADQSRLGSTVVDLSVPDRYCIIRPGCACSATVAILEKKYGLVEDSSS
;
A
#
# COMPACT_ATOMS: atom_id res chain seq x y z
N MET A 1 28.29 0.09 -20.52
CA MET A 1 26.93 0.29 -21.07
C MET A 1 25.92 -0.33 -20.11
N CYS A 2 25.41 0.45 -19.15
CA CYS A 2 24.25 0.03 -18.39
C CYS A 2 23.05 0.10 -19.34
N LYS A 3 22.49 -1.05 -19.74
CA LYS A 3 21.20 -1.06 -20.41
C LYS A 3 20.20 -0.44 -19.44
N GLU A 4 19.62 0.70 -19.77
CA GLU A 4 18.45 1.19 -19.05
C GLU A 4 17.40 0.07 -19.08
N PRO A 5 16.91 -0.39 -17.92
CA PRO A 5 15.88 -1.42 -17.90
C PRO A 5 14.65 -0.87 -18.60
N LYS A 6 14.24 -1.50 -19.71
CA LYS A 6 12.98 -1.19 -20.37
C LYS A 6 11.86 -1.71 -19.46
N THR A 7 11.07 -0.80 -18.91
CA THR A 7 9.92 -1.11 -18.05
C THR A 7 8.98 -2.09 -18.72
N SER A 8 8.59 -3.13 -18.01
CA SER A 8 7.61 -4.11 -18.49
C SER A 8 6.20 -3.71 -18.04
N VAL A 9 5.30 -3.43 -18.98
CA VAL A 9 3.89 -3.17 -18.68
C VAL A 9 3.12 -4.47 -18.85
N LEU A 10 2.54 -4.97 -17.76
CA LEU A 10 1.89 -6.29 -17.68
C LEU A 10 0.42 -6.12 -17.31
N ARG A 11 -0.50 -6.54 -18.18
CA ARG A 11 -1.93 -6.33 -17.98
C ARG A 11 -2.61 -7.52 -17.32
N LEU A 12 -3.34 -7.29 -16.24
CA LEU A 12 -4.24 -8.25 -15.64
C LEU A 12 -5.52 -8.35 -16.48
N LEU A 13 -5.95 -9.58 -16.77
CA LEU A 13 -7.21 -9.81 -17.49
C LEU A 13 -8.41 -9.74 -16.53
N PRO A 14 -9.57 -9.25 -16.99
CA PRO A 14 -10.79 -9.23 -16.17
C PRO A 14 -11.21 -10.65 -15.76
N PRO A 15 -11.88 -10.82 -14.59
CA PRO A 15 -12.39 -12.10 -14.13
C PRO A 15 -13.35 -12.78 -15.13
N SER A 16 -14.09 -11.99 -15.91
CA SER A 16 -15.02 -12.49 -16.94
C SER A 16 -14.31 -13.18 -18.12
N GLN A 17 -13.00 -12.93 -18.30
CA GLN A 17 -12.15 -13.55 -19.31
C GLN A 17 -11.12 -14.51 -18.69
N SER A 18 -11.19 -14.74 -17.37
CA SER A 18 -10.17 -15.47 -16.60
C SER A 18 -10.42 -16.97 -16.46
N ARG A 19 -11.12 -17.61 -17.41
CA ARG A 19 -11.18 -19.08 -17.44
C ARG A 19 -9.79 -19.62 -17.81
N GLN A 20 -8.94 -19.75 -16.79
CA GLN A 20 -7.63 -20.41 -16.81
C GLN A 20 -6.62 -19.84 -17.82
N THR A 21 -6.15 -18.60 -17.64
CA THR A 21 -4.98 -18.11 -18.39
C THR A 21 -3.70 -18.18 -17.54
N PRO A 22 -2.59 -18.74 -18.08
CA PRO A 22 -1.26 -18.75 -17.43
C PRO A 22 -0.69 -17.37 -17.08
N ASP A 23 -1.25 -16.31 -17.65
CA ASP A 23 -0.70 -14.96 -17.66
C ASP A 23 -0.71 -14.30 -16.27
N GLY A 24 -1.82 -14.38 -15.52
CA GLY A 24 -1.91 -13.78 -14.18
C GLY A 24 -0.90 -14.33 -13.17
N ALA A 25 -0.64 -15.64 -13.21
CA ALA A 25 0.36 -16.29 -12.37
C ALA A 25 1.79 -15.91 -12.79
N GLN A 26 2.05 -15.76 -14.09
CA GLN A 26 3.34 -15.31 -14.61
C GLN A 26 3.62 -13.84 -14.27
N ILE A 27 2.61 -12.97 -14.36
CA ILE A 27 2.70 -11.56 -13.95
C ILE A 27 3.00 -11.48 -12.46
N LEU A 28 2.27 -12.23 -11.64
CA LEU A 28 2.50 -12.31 -10.20
C LEU A 28 3.92 -12.79 -9.88
N HIS A 29 4.37 -13.86 -10.52
CA HIS A 29 5.74 -14.37 -10.35
C HIS A 29 6.79 -13.32 -10.73
N SER A 30 6.61 -12.64 -11.86
CA SER A 30 7.52 -11.59 -12.33
C SER A 30 7.58 -10.41 -11.36
N ALA A 31 6.43 -9.99 -10.84
CA ALA A 31 6.33 -8.93 -9.83
C ALA A 31 7.06 -9.32 -8.53
N VAL A 32 6.87 -10.56 -8.04
CA VAL A 32 7.57 -11.09 -6.87
C VAL A 32 9.09 -11.10 -7.08
N GLN A 33 9.56 -11.57 -8.24
CA GLN A 33 10.99 -11.59 -8.57
C GLN A 33 11.58 -10.17 -8.63
N ALA A 34 10.87 -9.22 -9.23
CA ALA A 34 11.31 -7.82 -9.27
C ALA A 34 11.42 -7.23 -7.86
N LEU A 35 10.40 -7.43 -7.01
CA LEU A 35 10.40 -6.96 -5.62
C LEU A 35 11.54 -7.60 -4.81
N LYS A 36 11.70 -8.93 -4.86
CA LYS A 36 12.80 -9.66 -4.20
C LYS A 36 14.18 -9.24 -4.73
N GLY A 37 14.26 -8.82 -5.99
CA GLY A 37 15.44 -8.20 -6.60
C GLY A 37 15.68 -6.73 -6.23
N GLY A 38 14.95 -6.19 -5.24
CA GLY A 38 15.11 -4.80 -4.76
C GLY A 38 14.60 -3.74 -5.73
N GLN A 39 13.75 -4.12 -6.69
CA GLN A 39 13.17 -3.18 -7.65
C GLN A 39 11.89 -2.53 -7.12
N VAL A 40 11.51 -1.42 -7.75
CA VAL A 40 10.23 -0.74 -7.55
C VAL A 40 9.29 -1.09 -8.70
N ILE A 41 8.05 -1.41 -8.37
CA ILE A 41 6.99 -1.70 -9.35
C ILE A 41 5.79 -0.79 -9.11
N ALA A 42 4.99 -0.54 -10.16
CA ALA A 42 3.66 0.04 -10.01
C ALA A 42 2.60 -1.07 -9.99
N VAL A 43 1.60 -0.92 -9.12
CA VAL A 43 0.55 -1.90 -8.86
C VAL A 43 -0.83 -1.25 -8.78
N PRO A 44 -1.89 -1.96 -9.21
CA PRO A 44 -3.26 -1.52 -8.96
C PRO A 44 -3.60 -1.67 -7.48
N THR A 45 -4.54 -0.85 -7.01
CA THR A 45 -5.16 -1.03 -5.70
C THR A 45 -6.68 -0.93 -5.84
N ASP A 46 -7.39 -0.93 -4.73
CA ASP A 46 -8.81 -0.62 -4.56
C ASP A 46 -9.11 0.89 -4.41
N THR A 47 -8.10 1.77 -4.46
CA THR A 47 -8.24 3.22 -4.21
C THR A 47 -7.59 4.10 -5.27
N ILE A 48 -6.27 3.97 -5.45
CA ILE A 48 -5.44 4.71 -6.43
C ILE A 48 -4.25 3.82 -6.80
N TYR A 49 -3.60 4.03 -7.95
CA TYR A 49 -2.39 3.28 -8.28
C TYR A 49 -1.26 3.55 -7.29
N GLY A 50 -0.47 2.52 -7.00
CA GLY A 50 0.62 2.57 -6.02
C GLY A 50 1.97 2.20 -6.60
N LEU A 51 3.05 2.77 -6.03
CA LEU A 51 4.41 2.24 -6.15
C LEU A 51 4.68 1.33 -4.96
N ALA A 52 5.22 0.15 -5.23
CA ALA A 52 5.54 -0.86 -4.23
C ALA A 52 7.01 -1.27 -4.32
N CYS A 53 7.61 -1.52 -3.16
CA CYS A 53 8.90 -2.19 -3.01
C CYS A 53 8.90 -3.03 -1.72
N LEU A 54 9.89 -3.89 -1.51
CA LEU A 54 10.01 -4.60 -0.22
C LEU A 54 10.36 -3.61 0.89
N ALA A 55 9.54 -3.56 1.94
CA ALA A 55 9.79 -2.69 3.09
C ALA A 55 11.03 -3.11 3.89
N GLN A 56 11.45 -4.36 3.79
CA GLN A 56 12.68 -4.83 4.44
C GLN A 56 13.96 -4.46 3.67
N ASN A 57 13.84 -3.95 2.43
CA ASN A 57 14.97 -3.57 1.59
C ASN A 57 15.20 -2.05 1.59
N SER A 58 16.25 -1.59 2.28
CA SER A 58 16.55 -0.16 2.42
C SER A 58 16.92 0.53 1.11
N ASP A 59 17.60 -0.17 0.19
CA ASP A 59 17.92 0.38 -1.13
C ASP A 59 16.65 0.56 -1.97
N ALA A 60 15.71 -0.39 -1.88
CA ALA A 60 14.43 -0.29 -2.56
C ALA A 60 13.57 0.87 -2.01
N ILE A 61 13.55 1.05 -0.69
CA ILE A 61 12.92 2.22 -0.04
C ILE A 61 13.55 3.52 -0.56
N LYS A 62 14.89 3.60 -0.60
CA LYS A 62 15.58 4.78 -1.12
C LYS A 62 15.18 5.07 -2.57
N ARG A 63 15.12 4.04 -3.42
CA ARG A 63 14.65 4.18 -4.82
C ARG A 63 13.23 4.75 -4.89
N VAL A 64 12.30 4.30 -4.03
CA VAL A 64 10.95 4.88 -3.99
C VAL A 64 11.00 6.38 -3.68
N TYR A 65 11.78 6.81 -2.70
CA TYR A 65 11.93 8.24 -2.39
C TYR A 65 12.56 9.03 -3.54
N ASP A 66 13.60 8.49 -4.17
CA ASP A 66 14.28 9.08 -5.33
C ASP A 66 13.32 9.23 -6.53
N ILE A 67 12.47 8.22 -6.80
CA ILE A 67 11.43 8.27 -7.85
C ILE A 67 10.39 9.34 -7.51
N LYS A 68 9.96 9.40 -6.24
CA LYS A 68 8.91 10.31 -5.80
C LYS A 68 9.37 11.77 -5.74
N GLY A 69 10.67 12.04 -5.72
CA GLY A 69 11.24 13.36 -5.47
C GLY A 69 10.91 13.86 -4.06
N ARG A 70 11.07 13.01 -3.03
CA ARG A 70 10.73 13.33 -1.63
C ARG A 70 11.92 13.07 -0.70
N ASN A 71 12.13 13.94 0.29
CA ASN A 71 13.26 13.86 1.23
C ASN A 71 12.96 13.01 2.50
N GLY A 72 12.24 11.90 2.40
CA GLY A 72 11.98 11.02 3.55
C GLY A 72 10.93 11.53 4.57
N ASP A 73 10.57 12.82 4.54
CA ASP A 73 9.66 13.44 5.53
C ASP A 73 8.24 12.86 5.54
N LYS A 74 7.76 12.37 4.38
CA LYS A 74 6.45 11.73 4.29
C LYS A 74 6.63 10.22 4.45
N PRO A 75 6.10 9.62 5.53
CA PRO A 75 6.24 8.20 5.76
C PRO A 75 5.52 7.38 4.68
N LEU A 76 6.10 6.23 4.33
CA LEU A 76 5.46 5.19 3.53
C LEU A 76 4.58 4.32 4.43
N SER A 77 3.44 3.87 3.91
CA SER A 77 2.66 2.81 4.55
C SER A 77 3.25 1.45 4.16
N ILE A 78 2.96 0.41 4.94
CA ILE A 78 3.18 -0.97 4.56
C ILE A 78 1.88 -1.65 4.12
N CYS A 79 2.00 -2.60 3.21
CA CYS A 79 0.94 -3.49 2.78
C CYS A 79 1.31 -4.93 3.14
N VAL A 80 0.36 -5.67 3.71
CA VAL A 80 0.50 -7.09 4.06
C VAL A 80 -0.64 -7.92 3.46
N GLY A 81 -0.50 -9.25 3.46
CA GLY A 81 -1.45 -10.16 2.80
C GLY A 81 -2.68 -10.49 3.63
N GLU A 82 -2.52 -10.56 4.96
CA GLU A 82 -3.56 -10.97 5.90
C GLU A 82 -3.39 -10.27 7.27
N VAL A 83 -4.43 -10.34 8.10
CA VAL A 83 -4.48 -9.64 9.40
C VAL A 83 -3.38 -10.13 10.35
N GLN A 84 -3.04 -11.41 10.27
CA GLN A 84 -2.03 -12.06 11.10
C GLN A 84 -0.63 -11.50 10.83
N ASP A 85 -0.36 -11.04 9.61
CA ASP A 85 0.90 -10.38 9.26
C ASP A 85 1.05 -9.01 9.93
N ILE A 86 -0.04 -8.33 10.25
CA ILE A 86 -0.01 -7.01 10.90
C ILE A 86 0.71 -7.11 12.25
N TYR A 87 0.39 -8.14 13.03
CA TYR A 87 0.99 -8.40 14.34
C TYR A 87 2.51 -8.67 14.26
N LYS A 88 3.05 -9.06 13.10
CA LYS A 88 4.50 -9.22 12.90
C LYS A 88 5.24 -7.89 12.85
N TYR A 89 4.57 -6.82 12.41
CA TYR A 89 5.20 -5.53 12.09
C TYR A 89 4.69 -4.36 12.93
N CYS A 90 3.53 -4.52 13.57
CA CYS A 90 2.84 -3.49 14.35
C CYS A 90 2.53 -4.00 15.77
N LYS A 91 2.60 -3.10 16.75
CA LYS A 91 2.04 -3.32 18.08
C LYS A 91 0.56 -2.96 18.05
N VAL A 92 -0.28 -3.95 17.78
CA VAL A 92 -1.73 -3.77 17.67
C VAL A 92 -2.33 -3.59 19.06
N THR A 93 -3.10 -2.51 19.22
CA THR A 93 -3.76 -2.07 20.48
C THR A 93 -5.28 -2.24 20.45
N VAL A 94 -5.82 -2.76 19.34
CA VAL A 94 -7.26 -2.93 19.10
C VAL A 94 -7.63 -4.40 18.96
N LYS A 95 -8.92 -4.69 19.05
CA LYS A 95 -9.47 -6.05 18.85
C LYS A 95 -9.29 -6.50 17.40
N GLU A 96 -9.06 -7.80 17.19
CA GLU A 96 -8.87 -8.38 15.86
C GLU A 96 -10.13 -8.20 14.98
N GLU A 97 -11.32 -8.23 15.58
CA GLU A 97 -12.58 -7.98 14.89
C GLU A 97 -12.63 -6.59 14.24
N LEU A 98 -12.02 -5.58 14.87
CA LEU A 98 -11.93 -4.24 14.27
C LEU A 98 -11.04 -4.25 13.03
N LEU A 99 -9.92 -5.00 13.08
CA LEU A 99 -9.05 -5.16 11.93
C LEU A 99 -9.83 -5.82 10.77
N ASN A 100 -10.56 -6.89 11.05
CA ASN A 100 -11.36 -7.63 10.07
C ASN A 100 -12.55 -6.82 9.50
N ASP A 101 -13.10 -5.88 10.27
CA ASP A 101 -14.16 -4.99 9.77
C ASP A 101 -13.62 -3.88 8.84
N LEU A 102 -12.37 -3.46 9.04
CA LEU A 102 -11.74 -2.38 8.26
C LEU A 102 -10.85 -2.89 7.11
N LEU A 103 -10.42 -4.15 7.17
CA LEU A 103 -9.47 -4.78 6.24
C LEU A 103 -9.96 -6.15 5.76
N PRO A 104 -9.72 -6.54 4.50
CA PRO A 104 -9.11 -5.74 3.43
C PRO A 104 -10.02 -4.56 3.03
N GLY A 105 -9.42 -3.42 2.64
CA GLY A 105 -10.22 -2.28 2.20
C GLY A 105 -9.53 -0.92 2.11
N PRO A 106 -10.32 0.15 1.83
CA PRO A 106 -9.91 1.55 1.66
C PRO A 106 -9.43 2.27 2.93
N VAL A 107 -8.84 1.55 3.89
CA VAL A 107 -8.38 2.11 5.17
C VAL A 107 -6.92 1.73 5.43
N THR A 108 -6.15 2.69 5.95
CA THR A 108 -4.79 2.48 6.46
C THR A 108 -4.82 2.70 7.97
N LEU A 109 -4.48 1.67 8.72
CA LEU A 109 -4.46 1.69 10.18
C LEU A 109 -3.05 2.07 10.63
N VAL A 110 -2.91 3.05 11.52
CA VAL A 110 -1.61 3.47 12.04
C VAL A 110 -1.44 2.96 13.46
N PHE A 111 -0.31 2.30 13.70
CA PHE A 111 0.07 1.75 15.00
C PHE A 111 1.53 2.09 15.31
N GLU A 112 1.95 1.86 16.56
CA GLU A 112 3.38 1.73 16.84
C GLU A 112 3.96 0.55 16.05
N ARG A 113 5.14 0.75 15.46
CA ARG A 113 5.87 -0.33 14.79
C ARG A 113 6.53 -1.28 15.79
N SER A 114 6.71 -2.52 15.37
CA SER A 114 7.59 -3.50 16.02
C SER A 114 9.05 -3.31 15.59
N GLU A 115 9.98 -3.91 16.33
CA GLU A 115 11.41 -3.93 16.01
C GLU A 115 11.76 -4.81 14.80
N LYS A 116 10.85 -5.69 14.36
CA LYS A 116 11.05 -6.54 13.18
C LYS A 116 11.02 -5.75 11.87
N LEU A 117 10.33 -4.60 11.87
CA LEU A 117 10.24 -3.75 10.71
C LEU A 117 11.57 -3.00 10.50
N ASN A 118 12.01 -2.93 9.26
CA ASN A 118 13.24 -2.24 8.88
C ASN A 118 13.34 -0.83 9.49
N ALA A 119 14.39 -0.58 10.28
CA ALA A 119 14.62 0.71 10.93
C ALA A 119 14.79 1.87 9.93
N ASN A 120 15.21 1.58 8.69
CA ASN A 120 15.36 2.58 7.64
C ASN A 120 14.03 2.93 6.94
N LEU A 121 12.96 2.17 7.16
CA LEU A 121 11.63 2.54 6.69
C LEU A 121 11.08 3.62 7.63
N ASN A 122 10.87 4.86 7.17
CA ASN A 122 10.37 5.98 8.00
C ASN A 122 11.21 6.19 9.29
N PRO A 123 12.51 6.50 9.20
CA PRO A 123 13.42 6.51 10.35
C PRO A 123 13.09 7.59 11.41
N PHE A 124 12.25 8.57 11.07
CA PHE A 124 11.89 9.69 11.93
C PHE A 124 10.58 9.51 12.70
N THR A 125 9.94 8.34 12.62
CA THR A 125 8.71 8.06 13.36
C THR A 125 8.67 6.63 13.90
N ARG A 126 8.01 6.49 15.06
CA ARG A 126 7.69 5.18 15.65
C ARG A 126 6.36 4.62 15.15
N LEU A 127 5.61 5.42 14.40
CA LEU A 127 4.33 5.01 13.84
C LEU A 127 4.51 4.45 12.42
N VAL A 128 3.66 3.48 12.07
CA VAL A 128 3.59 2.94 10.71
C VAL A 128 2.13 2.74 10.32
N GLY A 129 1.77 3.21 9.14
CA GLY A 129 0.49 2.87 8.51
C GLY A 129 0.58 1.48 7.89
N VAL A 130 -0.36 0.60 8.20
CA VAL A 130 -0.49 -0.74 7.64
C VAL A 130 -1.85 -0.89 6.96
N ARG A 131 -1.87 -1.66 5.88
CA ARG A 131 -3.06 -1.91 5.08
C ARG A 131 -3.06 -3.32 4.50
N ILE A 132 -4.25 -3.86 4.30
CA ILE A 132 -4.50 -5.00 3.41
C ILE A 132 -5.39 -4.46 2.29
N ILE A 133 -4.88 -4.47 1.07
CA ILE A 133 -5.56 -3.91 -0.09
C ILE A 133 -6.64 -4.88 -0.56
N ASP A 134 -7.85 -4.41 -0.82
CA ASP A 134 -8.93 -5.23 -1.39
C ASP A 134 -8.76 -5.41 -2.91
N HIS A 135 -7.66 -6.06 -3.29
CA HIS A 135 -7.38 -6.40 -4.67
C HIS A 135 -6.72 -7.79 -4.72
N PRO A 136 -7.30 -8.80 -5.41
CA PRO A 136 -6.81 -10.18 -5.38
C PRO A 136 -5.32 -10.32 -5.74
N PHE A 137 -4.87 -9.60 -6.77
CA PHE A 137 -3.45 -9.57 -7.15
C PHE A 137 -2.56 -9.06 -6.01
N MET A 138 -2.97 -8.01 -5.29
CA MET A 138 -2.16 -7.44 -4.21
C MET A 138 -2.08 -8.37 -3.00
N ARG A 139 -3.17 -9.05 -2.65
CA ARG A 139 -3.16 -10.06 -1.58
C ARG A 139 -2.18 -11.19 -1.88
N HIS A 140 -2.26 -11.77 -3.08
CA HIS A 140 -1.33 -12.82 -3.50
C HIS A 140 0.11 -12.31 -3.61
N LEU A 141 0.32 -11.07 -4.08
CA LEU A 141 1.65 -10.47 -4.18
C LEU A 141 2.31 -10.35 -2.81
N CYS A 142 1.58 -9.84 -1.81
CA CYS A 142 2.10 -9.74 -0.44
C CYS A 142 2.41 -11.12 0.14
N GLN A 143 1.49 -12.08 -0.02
CA GLN A 143 1.66 -13.46 0.46
C GLN A 143 2.89 -14.15 -0.17
N MET A 144 3.11 -14.00 -1.48
CA MET A 144 4.26 -14.60 -2.16
C MET A 144 5.59 -13.90 -1.89
N CYS A 145 5.55 -12.61 -1.56
CA CYS A 145 6.74 -11.89 -1.11
C CYS A 145 7.22 -12.37 0.27
N ASP A 146 6.28 -12.81 1.13
CA ASP A 146 6.51 -13.22 2.53
C ASP A 146 7.15 -12.10 3.39
N GLU A 147 6.99 -10.86 2.93
CA GLU A 147 7.50 -9.64 3.54
C GLU A 147 6.54 -8.47 3.24
N PRO A 148 6.46 -7.46 4.12
CA PRO A 148 5.60 -6.30 3.91
C PRO A 148 6.11 -5.49 2.74
N LEU A 149 5.19 -5.00 1.92
CA LEU A 149 5.51 -4.08 0.83
C LEU A 149 5.40 -2.65 1.34
N ALA A 150 6.42 -1.82 1.15
CA ALA A 150 6.30 -0.38 1.35
C ALA A 150 5.53 0.21 0.15
N LEU A 151 4.53 1.04 0.42
CA LEU A 151 3.55 1.51 -0.55
C LEU A 151 3.34 3.03 -0.46
N THR A 152 3.28 3.68 -1.62
CA THR A 152 2.85 5.09 -1.80
C THR A 152 2.08 5.21 -3.11
N SER A 153 1.36 6.31 -3.32
CA SER A 153 0.71 6.62 -4.59
C SER A 153 1.70 6.69 -5.77
N ALA A 154 1.26 6.22 -6.95
CA ALA A 154 1.99 6.25 -8.22
C ALA A 154 1.81 7.57 -8.96
N ASN A 155 2.45 8.61 -8.45
CA ASN A 155 2.46 9.96 -9.00
C ASN A 155 3.77 10.64 -8.59
N LEU A 156 4.17 11.74 -9.23
CA LEU A 156 5.20 12.62 -8.65
C LEU A 156 4.69 13.31 -7.37
N SER A 157 5.59 13.80 -6.51
CA SER A 157 5.13 14.50 -5.31
C SER A 157 4.30 15.71 -5.75
N THR A 158 3.28 16.06 -4.96
CA THR A 158 2.34 17.17 -5.23
C THR A 158 1.47 17.05 -6.48
N GLN A 159 1.63 16.02 -7.31
CA GLN A 159 0.71 15.74 -8.42
C GLN A 159 -0.57 15.03 -7.93
N PRO A 160 -1.67 15.07 -8.70
CA PRO A 160 -2.87 14.30 -8.40
C PRO A 160 -2.58 12.79 -8.26
N SER A 161 -3.39 12.09 -7.46
CA SER A 161 -3.37 10.63 -7.41
C SER A 161 -3.86 10.04 -8.73
N THR A 162 -3.32 8.88 -9.10
CA THR A 162 -3.58 8.26 -10.40
C THR A 162 -4.57 7.12 -10.33
N LEU A 163 -5.45 7.05 -11.34
CA LEU A 163 -6.52 6.05 -11.46
C LEU A 163 -6.29 5.04 -12.59
N ALA A 164 -5.35 5.31 -13.49
CA ALA A 164 -5.01 4.43 -14.60
C ALA A 164 -3.52 4.53 -14.92
N VAL A 165 -2.97 3.49 -15.54
CA VAL A 165 -1.51 3.38 -15.80
C VAL A 165 -0.95 4.50 -16.67
N HIS A 166 -1.74 5.03 -17.60
CA HIS A 166 -1.32 6.10 -18.50
C HIS A 166 -1.11 7.44 -17.78
N GLU A 167 -1.70 7.63 -16.58
CA GLU A 167 -1.60 8.87 -15.82
C GLU A 167 -0.26 9.06 -15.09
N PHE A 168 0.63 8.06 -15.14
CA PHE A 168 1.98 8.12 -14.55
C PHE A 168 3.07 7.54 -15.47
N GLU A 169 2.88 7.64 -16.79
CA GLU A 169 3.86 7.17 -17.79
C GLU A 169 5.24 7.79 -17.60
N GLU A 170 5.31 9.01 -17.07
CA GLU A 170 6.58 9.69 -16.76
C GLU A 170 7.41 8.99 -15.69
N LEU A 171 6.78 8.17 -14.84
CA LEU A 171 7.48 7.37 -13.83
C LEU A 171 8.02 6.07 -14.39
N TRP A 172 7.46 5.56 -15.49
CA TRP A 172 7.74 4.22 -16.00
C TRP A 172 9.23 3.94 -16.16
N PRO A 173 10.06 4.80 -16.77
CA PRO A 173 11.50 4.53 -16.96
C PRO A 173 12.28 4.25 -15.67
N ARG A 174 11.72 4.54 -14.49
CA ARG A 174 12.33 4.28 -13.18
C ARG A 174 11.75 3.05 -12.47
N LEU A 175 10.82 2.34 -13.10
CA LEU A 175 10.12 1.16 -12.57
C LEU A 175 10.56 -0.08 -13.34
N ALA A 176 10.67 -1.21 -12.65
CA ALA A 176 10.92 -2.49 -13.31
C ALA A 176 9.65 -3.00 -14.03
N ILE A 177 8.50 -2.91 -13.35
CA ILE A 177 7.22 -3.42 -13.83
C ILE A 177 6.11 -2.40 -13.53
N VAL A 178 5.18 -2.26 -14.48
CA VAL A 178 3.88 -1.63 -14.27
C VAL A 178 2.81 -2.69 -14.46
N VAL A 179 2.10 -3.03 -13.39
CA VAL A 179 0.96 -3.96 -13.46
C VAL A 179 -0.30 -3.16 -13.78
N ASP A 180 -0.84 -3.31 -14.99
CA ASP A 180 -2.09 -2.69 -15.43
C ASP A 180 -3.27 -3.56 -14.97
N GLY A 181 -3.91 -3.16 -13.87
CA GLY A 181 -5.16 -3.75 -13.37
C GLY A 181 -6.42 -3.16 -13.99
N GLY A 182 -6.30 -2.30 -15.01
CA GLY A 182 -7.38 -1.48 -15.53
C GLY A 182 -7.62 -0.20 -14.71
N PRO A 183 -8.59 0.63 -15.13
CA PRO A 183 -8.96 1.83 -14.40
C PRO A 183 -9.55 1.52 -13.02
N ILE A 184 -9.16 2.30 -12.01
CA ILE A 184 -9.79 2.25 -10.68
C ILE A 184 -11.23 2.76 -10.79
N ALA A 185 -12.17 2.06 -10.15
CA ALA A 185 -13.60 2.37 -10.25
C ALA A 185 -13.98 3.70 -9.57
N ASP A 186 -13.46 3.97 -8.36
CA ASP A 186 -13.68 5.24 -7.67
C ASP A 186 -12.94 6.39 -8.37
N GLN A 187 -13.70 7.37 -8.86
CA GLN A 187 -13.18 8.55 -9.57
C GLN A 187 -12.80 9.71 -8.64
N SER A 188 -12.98 9.56 -7.32
CA SER A 188 -12.69 10.62 -6.34
C SER A 188 -11.21 11.04 -6.30
N ARG A 189 -10.30 10.16 -6.74
CA ARG A 189 -8.83 10.29 -6.59
C ARG A 189 -8.36 10.37 -5.13
N LEU A 190 -9.27 10.14 -4.19
CA LEU A 190 -8.95 10.06 -2.78
C LEU A 190 -8.23 8.74 -2.52
N GLY A 191 -7.13 8.82 -1.77
CA GLY A 191 -6.49 7.62 -1.24
C GLY A 191 -7.34 6.99 -0.12
N SER A 192 -6.79 5.93 0.47
CA SER A 192 -7.33 5.34 1.69
C SER A 192 -7.48 6.39 2.81
N THR A 193 -8.50 6.20 3.64
CA THR A 193 -8.62 6.88 4.93
C THR A 193 -7.48 6.42 5.81
N VAL A 194 -6.74 7.36 6.42
CA VAL A 194 -5.65 7.04 7.36
C VAL A 194 -6.14 7.35 8.76
N VAL A 195 -6.20 6.32 9.60
CA VAL A 195 -6.63 6.41 10.99
C VAL A 195 -5.51 5.99 11.92
N ASP A 196 -5.19 6.84 12.89
CA ASP A 196 -4.35 6.50 14.04
C ASP A 196 -5.14 5.69 15.05
N LEU A 197 -4.61 4.52 15.40
CA LEU A 197 -5.12 3.63 16.43
C LEU A 197 -4.01 3.29 17.44
N SER A 198 -2.90 4.03 17.44
CA SER A 198 -1.75 3.75 18.31
C SER A 198 -2.04 3.96 19.79
N VAL A 199 -3.04 4.77 20.12
CA VAL A 199 -3.50 5.01 21.49
C VAL A 199 -4.69 4.10 21.80
N PRO A 200 -4.64 3.26 22.86
CA PRO A 200 -5.76 2.42 23.26
C PRO A 200 -7.07 3.20 23.44
N ASP A 201 -8.18 2.60 23.02
CA ASP A 201 -9.56 3.13 23.12
C ASP A 201 -9.81 4.49 22.43
N ARG A 202 -8.85 4.99 21.64
CA ARG A 202 -8.94 6.27 20.92
C ARG A 202 -8.58 6.10 19.45
N TYR A 203 -9.03 7.06 18.64
CA TYR A 203 -8.61 7.13 17.24
C TYR A 203 -8.40 8.58 16.80
N CYS A 204 -7.60 8.80 15.74
CA CYS A 204 -7.49 10.11 15.09
C CYS A 204 -7.51 9.95 13.57
N ILE A 205 -8.32 10.72 12.85
CA ILE A 205 -8.25 10.75 11.38
C ILE A 205 -7.07 11.62 10.95
N ILE A 206 -5.92 10.99 10.67
CA ILE A 206 -4.73 11.66 10.14
C ILE A 206 -5.01 12.22 8.74
N ARG A 207 -5.75 11.46 7.92
CA ARG A 207 -6.12 11.88 6.57
C ARG A 207 -7.48 11.33 6.18
N PRO A 208 -8.48 12.19 5.92
CA PRO A 208 -9.73 11.78 5.29
C PRO A 208 -9.45 11.16 3.91
N GLY A 209 -10.03 9.98 3.66
CA GLY A 209 -9.98 9.30 2.36
C GLY A 209 -11.37 8.90 1.88
N CYS A 210 -11.44 8.08 0.83
CA CYS A 210 -12.72 7.68 0.22
C CYS A 210 -13.66 6.91 1.17
N ALA A 211 -13.13 6.36 2.27
CA ALA A 211 -13.90 5.58 3.25
C ALA A 211 -14.10 6.29 4.60
N CYS A 212 -13.86 7.61 4.68
CA CYS A 212 -13.79 8.33 5.96
C CYS A 212 -15.04 8.15 6.82
N SER A 213 -16.21 8.46 6.27
CA SER A 213 -17.49 8.39 7.02
C SER A 213 -17.83 6.97 7.46
N ALA A 214 -17.58 5.96 6.63
CA ALA A 214 -17.80 4.55 6.97
C ALA A 214 -16.85 4.08 8.06
N THR A 215 -15.57 4.49 7.98
CA THR A 215 -14.54 4.19 8.99
C THR A 215 -14.93 4.75 10.35
N VAL A 216 -15.26 6.05 10.42
CA VAL A 216 -15.69 6.72 11.67
C VAL A 216 -16.91 6.02 12.26
N ALA A 217 -17.92 5.70 11.44
CA ALA A 217 -19.12 5.00 11.91
C ALA A 217 -18.81 3.64 12.57
N ILE A 218 -17.85 2.87 12.02
CA ILE A 218 -17.42 1.59 12.63
C ILE A 218 -16.72 1.87 13.96
N LEU A 219 -15.74 2.77 13.99
CA LEU A 219 -14.93 3.08 15.17
C LEU A 219 -15.79 3.55 16.34
N GLU A 220 -16.70 4.49 16.11
CA GLU A 220 -17.55 5.07 17.16
C GLU A 220 -18.72 4.15 17.52
N LYS A 221 -19.49 3.68 16.53
CA LYS A 221 -20.78 3.04 16.81
C LYS A 221 -20.66 1.56 17.17
N LYS A 222 -19.71 0.84 16.55
CA LYS A 222 -19.51 -0.60 16.80
C LYS A 222 -18.49 -0.85 17.91
N TYR A 223 -17.43 -0.04 17.97
CA TYR A 223 -16.32 -0.25 18.90
C TYR A 223 -16.24 0.76 20.04
N GLY A 224 -17.00 1.86 19.99
CA GLY A 224 -17.04 2.85 21.07
C GLY A 224 -15.73 3.62 21.25
N LEU A 225 -14.88 3.69 20.22
CA LEU A 225 -13.63 4.44 20.29
C LEU A 225 -13.90 5.94 20.29
N VAL A 226 -13.07 6.68 21.02
CA VAL A 226 -13.20 8.13 21.18
C VAL A 226 -12.23 8.85 20.26
N GLU A 227 -12.72 9.84 19.50
CA GLU A 227 -11.84 10.66 18.67
C GLU A 227 -10.87 11.49 19.52
N ASP A 228 -9.59 11.44 19.19
CA ASP A 228 -8.58 12.30 19.77
C ASP A 228 -8.59 13.65 19.05
N SER A 229 -9.16 14.65 19.72
CA SER A 229 -9.29 16.02 19.20
C SER A 229 -7.99 16.83 19.30
N SER A 230 -6.89 16.23 19.75
CA SER A 230 -5.60 16.91 19.84
C SER A 230 -4.95 17.04 18.46
N SER A 231 -5.32 18.14 17.78
CA SER A 231 -4.65 18.68 16.59
C SER A 231 -3.39 19.46 16.97
#